data_AF-A0A1A9F3K8-F1
#
_entry.id   AF-A0A1A9F3K8-F1
#
_cell.length_a   1.000
_cell.length_b   1.000
_cell.length_c   1.000
_cell.angle_alpha   90.00
_cell.angle_beta   90.00
_cell.angle_gamma   90.00
#
_symmetry.space_group_name_H-M   'P 1'
#
loop_
_entity.id
_entity.type
_entity.pdbx_description
1 polymer ?
#
loop_
_entity_poly.entity_id
_entity_poly.type
_entity_poly.pdbx_seq_one_letter_code
_entity_poly.pdbx_strand_id
1 'polypeptide(L)'
;MMDQHVSLCLGGDLANLHSLGWIATDIHRLIEFSDLLESGDQEPLERYFGPQARPANRYKSLTANGHRPLNDISLQDDGSLTLNIPNLSVAGAIIMPLVQTAVTRLLIKTDSLLDFRLTPADPGLKRVMQAFERGDFGNGRDGLFTLAFVLRELKYKVAFLDHNAALVEHSVDRYATRIARTIRKHGM
;
A
#
# COMPACT_ATOMS: atom_id res chain seq x y z
N MET A 1 -2.83 -12.11 -18.14
CA MET A 1 -2.82 -11.43 -16.83
C MET A 1 -3.06 -9.96 -17.13
N MET A 2 -4.05 -9.31 -16.51
CA MET A 2 -4.20 -7.86 -16.69
C MET A 2 -3.12 -7.18 -15.86
N ASP A 3 -2.36 -6.28 -16.48
CA ASP A 3 -1.34 -5.51 -15.77
C ASP A 3 -2.03 -4.66 -14.71
N GLN A 4 -1.71 -4.92 -13.44
CA GLN A 4 -2.19 -4.09 -12.35
C GLN A 4 -1.23 -2.92 -12.21
N HIS A 5 -1.81 -1.72 -12.11
CA HIS A 5 -1.09 -0.50 -11.83
C HIS A 5 -1.72 0.20 -10.64
N VAL A 6 -0.86 0.78 -9.80
CA VAL A 6 -1.26 1.71 -8.75
C VAL A 6 -0.59 3.04 -9.01
N SER A 7 -1.37 4.11 -8.96
CA SER A 7 -0.89 5.48 -9.09
C SER A 7 -0.84 6.15 -7.72
N LEU A 8 0.32 6.71 -7.35
CA LEU A 8 0.46 7.56 -6.16
C LEU A 8 0.34 9.03 -6.54
N CYS A 9 -0.65 9.78 -6.03
CA CYS A 9 -0.68 11.25 -6.12
C CYS A 9 -0.23 11.89 -4.80
N LEU A 10 0.71 12.85 -4.86
CA LEU A 10 1.21 13.64 -3.73
C LEU A 10 1.11 15.14 -4.02
N GLY A 11 0.23 15.87 -3.33
CA GLY A 11 0.10 17.34 -3.47
C GLY A 11 0.87 18.15 -2.42
N GLY A 12 1.15 19.43 -2.70
CA GLY A 12 1.74 20.41 -1.77
C GLY A 12 3.27 20.32 -1.56
N ASP A 13 3.79 20.82 -0.43
CA ASP A 13 5.23 20.85 -0.06
C ASP A 13 5.89 19.45 0.06
N LEU A 14 5.09 18.37 -0.07
CA LEU A 14 5.54 16.99 -0.23
C LEU A 14 6.25 16.71 -1.56
N ALA A 15 6.22 17.64 -2.51
CA ALA A 15 6.96 17.56 -3.78
C ALA A 15 8.50 17.68 -3.60
N ASN A 16 9.02 17.61 -2.37
CA ASN A 16 10.47 17.54 -2.16
C ASN A 16 11.02 16.11 -2.38
N LEU A 17 12.05 16.01 -3.22
CA LEU A 17 12.71 14.75 -3.65
C LEU A 17 13.16 13.87 -2.49
N HIS A 18 13.51 14.47 -1.36
CA HIS A 18 13.94 13.72 -0.18
C HIS A 18 12.80 12.89 0.41
N SER A 19 11.65 13.51 0.70
CA SER A 19 10.47 12.83 1.30
C SER A 19 9.88 11.78 0.36
N LEU A 20 9.91 12.06 -0.93
CA LEU A 20 9.56 11.13 -1.98
C LEU A 20 10.42 9.87 -1.92
N GLY A 21 11.73 10.00 -1.70
CA GLY A 21 12.61 8.85 -1.51
C GLY A 21 12.22 7.96 -0.31
N TRP A 22 11.78 8.55 0.80
CA TRP A 22 11.32 7.79 1.98
C TRP A 22 10.00 7.06 1.71
N ILE A 23 9.02 7.76 1.11
CA ILE A 23 7.72 7.17 0.75
C ILE A 23 7.88 6.09 -0.32
N ALA A 24 8.69 6.35 -1.35
CA ALA A 24 9.03 5.39 -2.40
C ALA A 24 9.65 4.11 -1.83
N THR A 25 10.53 4.24 -0.82
CA THR A 25 11.09 3.08 -0.11
C THR A 25 10.01 2.28 0.60
N ASP A 26 9.10 2.95 1.31
CA ASP A 26 8.01 2.27 2.03
C ASP A 26 7.03 1.60 1.07
N ILE A 27 6.73 2.23 -0.07
CA ILE A 27 5.93 1.64 -1.16
C ILE A 27 6.64 0.40 -1.71
N HIS A 28 7.93 0.47 -2.04
CA HIS A 28 8.67 -0.69 -2.52
C HIS A 28 8.61 -1.86 -1.54
N ARG A 29 8.66 -1.59 -0.23
CA ARG A 29 8.50 -2.65 0.79
C ARG A 29 7.11 -3.26 0.81
N LEU A 30 6.08 -2.47 0.56
CA LEU A 30 4.71 -2.97 0.44
C LEU A 30 4.54 -3.84 -0.80
N ILE A 31 5.23 -3.52 -1.90
CA ILE A 31 5.27 -4.39 -3.09
C ILE A 31 5.91 -5.73 -2.72
N GLU A 32 7.11 -5.72 -2.13
CA GLU A 32 7.81 -6.94 -1.71
C GLU A 32 6.98 -7.79 -0.73
N PHE A 33 6.33 -7.14 0.23
CA PHE A 33 5.40 -7.78 1.15
C PHE A 33 4.27 -8.49 0.41
N SER A 34 3.70 -7.81 -0.59
CA SER A 34 2.59 -8.34 -1.38
C SER A 34 3.01 -9.51 -2.26
N ASP A 35 4.22 -9.47 -2.80
CA ASP A 35 4.80 -10.59 -3.54
C ASP A 35 5.00 -11.82 -2.66
N LEU A 36 5.51 -11.64 -1.44
CA LEU A 36 5.67 -12.73 -0.48
C LEU A 36 4.32 -13.29 0.00
N LEU A 37 3.30 -12.44 0.17
CA LEU A 37 1.95 -12.86 0.48
C LEU A 37 1.36 -13.76 -0.62
N GLU A 38 1.54 -13.36 -1.88
CA GLU A 38 0.98 -14.08 -3.03
C GLU A 38 1.77 -15.35 -3.37
N SER A 39 3.10 -15.36 -3.14
CA SER A 39 3.93 -16.56 -3.26
C SER A 39 3.70 -17.58 -2.14
N GLY A 40 3.14 -17.14 -1.00
CA GLY A 40 2.91 -17.98 0.17
C GLY A 40 4.18 -18.31 0.97
N ASP A 41 5.26 -17.56 0.76
CA ASP A 41 6.55 -17.79 1.43
C ASP A 41 6.55 -17.21 2.86
N GLN A 42 6.14 -18.03 3.83
CA GLN A 42 5.88 -17.61 5.21
C GLN A 42 7.12 -17.22 6.01
N GLU A 43 8.27 -17.87 5.77
CA GLU A 43 9.50 -17.59 6.54
C GLU A 43 9.99 -16.14 6.37
N PRO A 44 10.23 -15.62 5.14
CA PRO A 44 10.62 -14.23 4.95
C PRO A 44 9.50 -13.25 5.32
N LEU A 45 8.24 -13.63 5.12
CA LEU A 45 7.08 -12.83 5.47
C LEU A 45 7.09 -12.48 6.97
N GLU A 46 7.18 -13.48 7.84
CA GLU A 46 7.27 -13.28 9.29
C GLU A 46 8.58 -12.59 9.70
N ARG A 47 9.70 -12.99 9.09
CA ARG A 47 11.02 -12.44 9.43
C ARG A 47 11.13 -10.93 9.18
N TYR A 48 10.54 -10.42 8.11
CA TYR A 48 10.69 -9.03 7.68
C TYR A 48 9.46 -8.15 7.92
N PHE A 49 8.27 -8.75 7.98
CA PHE A 49 7.00 -8.03 8.11
C PHE A 49 6.21 -8.43 9.37
N GLY A 50 6.65 -9.45 10.11
CA GLY A 50 6.05 -9.88 11.38
C GLY A 50 6.09 -8.81 12.48
N PRO A 51 5.28 -8.96 13.54
CA PRO A 51 5.30 -8.06 14.71
C PRO A 51 6.67 -7.91 15.37
N GLN A 52 7.50 -8.96 15.29
CA GLN A 52 8.86 -8.99 15.83
C GLN A 52 9.92 -8.59 14.79
N ALA A 53 9.51 -8.24 13.57
CA ALA A 53 10.44 -7.94 12.50
C ALA A 53 11.19 -6.63 12.74
N ARG A 54 12.52 -6.74 12.81
CA ARG A 54 13.40 -5.58 12.91
C ARG A 54 13.33 -4.75 11.63
N PRO A 55 13.55 -3.43 11.71
CA PRO A 55 13.64 -2.60 10.51
C PRO A 55 14.70 -3.17 9.55
N ALA A 56 14.25 -3.66 8.39
CA ALA A 56 15.16 -4.13 7.36
C ALA A 56 15.93 -2.96 6.74
N ASN A 57 17.16 -3.23 6.26
CA ASN A 57 17.91 -2.25 5.49
C ASN A 57 17.12 -1.87 4.23
N ARG A 58 16.86 -0.58 4.06
CA ARG A 58 16.08 0.04 2.99
C ARG A 58 16.56 -0.30 1.58
N TYR A 59 17.83 -0.61 1.42
CA TYR A 59 18.45 -0.92 0.12
C TYR A 59 18.54 -2.42 -0.17
N LYS A 60 18.15 -3.28 0.78
CA LYS A 60 18.21 -4.73 0.59
C LYS A 60 16.90 -5.22 -0.06
N SER A 61 16.96 -5.75 -1.28
CA SER A 61 15.82 -6.46 -1.87
C SER A 61 15.48 -7.68 -1.03
N LEU A 62 14.18 -7.88 -0.73
CA LEU A 62 13.69 -9.04 0.03
C LEU A 62 13.10 -10.12 -0.87
N THR A 63 12.84 -9.80 -2.13
CA THR A 63 12.30 -10.71 -3.12
C THR A 63 13.34 -11.05 -4.17
N ALA A 64 13.34 -12.30 -4.64
CA ALA A 64 14.19 -12.76 -5.75
C ALA A 64 13.82 -12.10 -7.09
N ASN A 65 12.59 -11.61 -7.22
CA ASN A 65 12.04 -11.06 -8.46
C ASN A 65 12.63 -9.71 -8.88
N GLY A 66 13.41 -9.05 -8.01
CA GLY A 66 14.05 -7.77 -8.29
C GLY A 66 13.06 -6.80 -8.94
N HIS A 67 12.08 -6.30 -8.16
CA HIS A 67 11.10 -5.37 -8.69
C HIS A 67 11.81 -4.25 -9.46
N ARG A 68 11.25 -3.91 -10.63
CA ARG A 68 11.73 -2.76 -11.37
C ARG A 68 11.69 -1.55 -10.43
N PRO A 69 12.68 -0.65 -10.49
CA PRO A 69 12.58 0.62 -9.80
C PRO A 69 11.24 1.29 -10.17
N LEU A 70 10.76 2.16 -9.28
CA LEU A 70 9.57 2.98 -9.55
C LEU A 70 9.91 3.88 -10.75
N ASN A 71 9.58 3.42 -11.96
CA ASN A 71 10.19 3.92 -13.19
C ASN A 71 9.39 5.05 -13.84
N ASP A 72 8.10 5.17 -13.53
CA ASP A 72 7.22 6.17 -14.15
C ASP A 72 6.76 7.20 -13.13
N ILE A 73 7.58 8.25 -12.99
CA ILE A 73 7.27 9.45 -12.22
C ILE A 73 6.81 10.54 -13.20
N SER A 74 5.63 11.10 -12.98
CA SER A 74 5.12 12.25 -13.73
C SER A 74 4.74 13.37 -12.77
N LEU A 75 5.13 14.61 -13.10
CA LEU A 75 4.68 15.82 -12.42
C LEU A 75 3.39 16.30 -13.11
N GLN A 76 2.35 16.52 -12.32
CA GLN A 76 1.05 17.03 -12.76
C GLN A 76 1.06 18.56 -12.74
N ASP A 77 0.13 19.16 -13.49
CA ASP A 77 0.03 20.62 -13.63
C ASP A 77 -0.27 21.35 -12.31
N ASP A 78 -0.89 20.67 -11.35
CA ASP A 78 -1.16 21.18 -10.00
C ASP A 78 0.05 21.06 -9.04
N GLY A 79 1.21 20.65 -9.57
CA GLY A 79 2.43 20.41 -8.80
C GLY A 79 2.45 19.07 -8.08
N SER A 80 1.41 18.24 -8.24
CA SER A 80 1.40 16.91 -7.64
C SER A 80 2.26 15.91 -8.41
N LEU A 81 2.78 14.89 -7.72
CA LEU A 81 3.55 13.82 -8.37
C LEU A 81 2.72 12.56 -8.48
N THR A 82 2.72 11.95 -9.67
CA THR A 82 2.12 10.66 -9.98
C THR A 82 3.19 9.59 -10.20
N LEU A 83 3.19 8.55 -9.35
CA LEU A 83 4.04 7.36 -9.54
C LEU A 83 3.20 6.19 -10.06
N ASN A 84 3.52 5.66 -11.24
CA ASN A 84 2.87 4.44 -11.75
C ASN A 84 3.73 3.21 -11.48
N ILE A 85 3.11 2.18 -10.92
CA ILE A 85 3.78 0.93 -10.54
C ILE A 85 3.24 -0.21 -11.41
N PRO A 86 3.91 -0.58 -12.50
CA PRO A 86 3.43 -1.63 -13.41
C PRO A 86 3.63 -3.03 -12.85
N ASN A 87 2.79 -3.97 -13.32
CA ASN A 87 2.87 -5.40 -13.03
C ASN A 87 2.77 -5.72 -11.53
N LEU A 88 1.89 -5.01 -10.82
CA LEU A 88 1.67 -5.28 -9.42
C LEU A 88 0.94 -6.62 -9.23
N SER A 89 1.28 -7.33 -8.16
CA SER A 89 0.57 -8.53 -7.75
C SER A 89 -0.88 -8.19 -7.33
N VAL A 90 -1.78 -9.17 -7.33
CA VAL A 90 -3.18 -8.94 -6.86
C VAL A 90 -3.15 -8.52 -5.40
N ALA A 91 -2.26 -9.13 -4.61
CA ALA A 91 -2.04 -8.71 -3.23
C ALA A 91 -1.64 -7.24 -3.17
N GLY A 92 -0.71 -6.78 -4.01
CA GLY A 92 -0.26 -5.39 -4.00
C GLY A 92 -1.39 -4.43 -4.34
N ALA A 93 -2.22 -4.77 -5.32
CA ALA A 93 -3.33 -3.93 -5.75
C ALA A 93 -4.40 -3.75 -4.65
N ILE A 94 -4.47 -4.69 -3.69
CA ILE A 94 -5.35 -4.65 -2.52
C ILE A 94 -4.66 -3.98 -1.33
N ILE A 95 -3.41 -4.33 -1.03
CA ILE A 95 -2.67 -3.80 0.14
C ILE A 95 -2.43 -2.30 0.02
N MET A 96 -2.13 -1.80 -1.19
CA MET A 96 -1.82 -0.37 -1.39
C MET A 96 -3.01 0.55 -1.00
N PRO A 97 -4.24 0.33 -1.47
CA PRO A 97 -5.41 1.10 -1.02
C PRO A 97 -5.74 0.94 0.47
N LEU A 98 -5.47 -0.21 1.09
CA LEU A 98 -5.62 -0.39 2.54
C LEU A 98 -4.66 0.55 3.30
N VAL A 99 -3.40 0.64 2.85
CA VAL A 99 -2.42 1.59 3.39
C VAL A 99 -2.86 3.03 3.16
N GLN A 100 -3.35 3.39 1.97
CA GLN A 100 -3.91 4.74 1.74
C GLN A 100 -5.00 5.06 2.75
N THR A 101 -5.96 4.16 2.94
CA THR A 101 -7.09 4.37 3.88
C THR A 101 -6.57 4.61 5.30
N ALA A 102 -5.59 3.82 5.74
CA ALA A 102 -4.97 3.97 7.05
C ALA A 102 -4.16 5.28 7.17
N VAL A 103 -3.37 5.66 6.16
CA VAL A 103 -2.62 6.93 6.12
C VAL A 103 -3.60 8.11 6.20
N THR A 104 -4.67 8.09 5.41
CA THR A 104 -5.68 9.15 5.36
C THR A 104 -6.34 9.34 6.73
N ARG A 105 -6.74 8.23 7.39
CA ARG A 105 -7.28 8.27 8.77
C ARG A 105 -6.30 8.85 9.78
N LEU A 106 -5.00 8.61 9.60
CA LEU A 106 -3.96 9.19 10.45
C LEU A 106 -3.78 10.70 10.18
N LEU A 107 -3.85 11.15 8.92
CA LEU A 107 -3.64 12.54 8.54
C LEU A 107 -4.85 13.45 8.83
N ILE A 108 -6.09 12.96 8.71
CA ILE A 108 -7.32 13.70 9.03
C ILE A 108 -7.30 14.22 10.48
N LYS A 109 -6.67 13.49 11.40
CA LYS A 109 -6.54 13.89 12.81
C LYS A 109 -5.67 15.14 13.03
N THR A 110 -5.02 15.66 11.99
CA THR A 110 -3.93 16.64 12.10
C THR A 110 -4.07 17.89 11.21
N ASP A 111 -5.23 18.14 10.58
CA ASP A 111 -5.50 19.33 9.73
C ASP A 111 -4.52 19.55 8.56
N SER A 112 -3.73 18.54 8.19
CA SER A 112 -2.80 18.62 7.06
C SER A 112 -3.55 18.46 5.73
N LEU A 113 -3.56 19.51 4.90
CA LEU A 113 -4.10 19.55 3.52
C LEU A 113 -3.21 18.80 2.51
N LEU A 114 -2.70 17.63 2.89
CA LEU A 114 -1.81 16.82 2.04
C LEU A 114 -2.58 15.63 1.48
N ASP A 115 -2.55 15.50 0.17
CA ASP A 115 -3.27 14.46 -0.56
C ASP A 115 -2.32 13.28 -0.81
N PHE A 116 -2.64 12.12 -0.23
CA PHE A 116 -1.95 10.85 -0.46
C PHE A 116 -2.97 9.87 -1.07
N ARG A 117 -2.88 9.62 -2.37
CA ARG A 117 -3.82 8.72 -3.08
C ARG A 117 -3.08 7.61 -3.79
N LEU A 118 -3.39 6.36 -3.46
CA LEU A 118 -3.01 5.11 -4.13
C LEU A 118 -4.25 4.48 -4.77
N THR A 119 -4.49 4.76 -6.04
CA THR A 119 -5.67 4.23 -6.75
C THR A 119 -5.31 3.01 -7.60
N PRO A 120 -6.03 1.87 -7.49
CA PRO A 120 -5.85 0.75 -8.40
C PRO A 120 -6.46 1.09 -9.77
N ALA A 121 -5.79 0.65 -10.84
CA ALA A 121 -6.26 0.87 -12.21
C ALA A 121 -7.52 0.05 -12.54
N ASP A 122 -7.68 -1.13 -11.93
CA ASP A 122 -8.82 -2.00 -12.18
C ASP A 122 -10.14 -1.40 -11.63
N PRO A 123 -11.17 -1.18 -12.46
CA PRO A 123 -12.42 -0.53 -12.02
C PRO A 123 -13.26 -1.35 -11.04
N GLY A 124 -13.13 -2.69 -11.05
CA GLY A 124 -13.82 -3.57 -10.10
C GLY A 124 -13.23 -3.40 -8.72
N LEU A 125 -11.90 -3.55 -8.63
CA LEU A 125 -11.13 -3.38 -7.41
C LEU A 125 -11.25 -1.96 -6.86
N LYS A 126 -11.19 -0.94 -7.73
CA LYS A 126 -11.40 0.47 -7.34
C LYS A 126 -12.74 0.67 -6.62
N ARG A 127 -13.83 0.10 -7.14
CA ARG A 127 -15.16 0.21 -6.51
C ARG A 127 -15.20 -0.48 -5.15
N VAL A 128 -14.60 -1.66 -5.02
CA VAL A 128 -14.52 -2.39 -3.74
C VAL A 128 -13.70 -1.62 -2.71
N MET A 129 -12.56 -1.07 -3.12
CA MET A 129 -11.68 -0.28 -2.24
C MET A 129 -12.32 1.03 -1.79
N GLN A 130 -13.08 1.70 -2.66
CA GLN A 130 -13.88 2.87 -2.28
C GLN A 130 -14.96 2.52 -1.26
N ALA A 131 -15.60 1.37 -1.38
CA ALA A 131 -16.56 0.89 -0.40
C ALA A 131 -15.89 0.54 0.94
N PHE A 132 -14.70 -0.05 0.91
CA PHE A 132 -13.90 -0.31 2.11
C PHE A 132 -13.51 0.99 2.83
N GLU A 133 -13.06 1.99 2.09
CA GLU A 133 -12.69 3.30 2.63
C GLU A 133 -13.85 3.97 3.38
N ARG A 134 -15.08 3.88 2.84
CA ARG A 134 -16.31 4.36 3.48
C ARG A 134 -16.73 3.59 4.73
N GLY A 135 -16.12 2.43 5.00
CA GLY A 135 -16.44 1.58 6.14
C GLY A 135 -17.55 0.56 5.87
N ASP A 136 -17.92 0.32 4.60
CA ASP A 136 -19.01 -0.59 4.22
C ASP A 136 -18.76 -2.05 4.64
N PHE A 137 -17.52 -2.38 4.99
CA PHE A 137 -17.07 -3.73 5.36
C PHE A 137 -16.86 -3.92 6.87
N GLY A 138 -16.95 -2.86 7.67
CA GLY A 138 -16.57 -2.90 9.09
C GLY A 138 -15.08 -2.62 9.34
N ASN A 139 -14.57 -3.01 10.51
CA ASN A 139 -13.23 -2.68 10.99
C ASN A 139 -12.42 -3.91 11.39
N GLY A 140 -11.10 -3.77 11.36
CA GLY A 140 -10.16 -4.82 11.77
C GLY A 140 -10.38 -6.12 11.00
N ARG A 141 -10.25 -7.23 11.72
CA ARG A 141 -10.13 -8.56 11.13
C ARG A 141 -11.40 -8.99 10.41
N ASP A 142 -12.55 -8.68 10.98
CA ASP A 142 -13.86 -9.00 10.39
C ASP A 142 -14.09 -8.19 9.11
N GLY A 143 -13.61 -6.94 9.08
CA GLY A 143 -13.62 -6.12 7.88
C GLY A 143 -12.76 -6.70 6.76
N LEU A 144 -11.57 -7.20 7.09
CA LEU A 144 -10.70 -7.87 6.12
C LEU A 144 -11.31 -9.19 5.60
N PHE A 145 -11.99 -9.97 6.44
CA PHE A 145 -12.68 -11.18 5.98
C PHE A 145 -13.85 -10.86 5.06
N THR A 146 -14.63 -9.83 5.37
CA THR A 146 -15.73 -9.38 4.51
C THR A 146 -15.19 -8.88 3.17
N LEU A 147 -14.08 -8.16 3.20
CA LEU A 147 -13.38 -7.73 1.99
C LEU A 147 -12.91 -8.93 1.15
N ALA A 148 -12.27 -9.92 1.78
CA ALA A 148 -11.81 -11.13 1.12
C ALA A 148 -12.98 -11.89 0.47
N PHE A 149 -14.13 -11.99 1.16
CA PHE A 149 -15.33 -12.59 0.61
C PHE A 149 -15.80 -11.90 -0.67
N VAL A 150 -15.97 -10.56 -0.65
CA VAL A 150 -16.43 -9.80 -1.83
C VAL A 150 -15.44 -9.89 -2.98
N LEU A 151 -14.14 -9.80 -2.71
CA LEU A 151 -13.10 -9.94 -3.73
C LEU A 151 -13.10 -11.36 -4.34
N ARG A 152 -13.36 -12.39 -3.55
CA ARG A 152 -13.48 -13.77 -4.04
C ARG A 152 -14.69 -13.96 -4.95
N GLU A 153 -15.82 -13.35 -4.62
CA GLU A 153 -17.01 -13.35 -5.48
C GLU A 153 -16.73 -12.69 -6.83
N LEU A 154 -15.91 -11.64 -6.84
CA LEU A 154 -15.39 -10.98 -8.04
C LEU A 154 -14.22 -11.72 -8.73
N LYS A 155 -13.92 -12.95 -8.30
CA LYS A 155 -12.90 -13.86 -8.86
C LYS A 155 -11.44 -13.41 -8.66
N TYR A 156 -11.17 -12.51 -7.71
CA TYR A 156 -9.78 -12.24 -7.30
C TYR A 156 -9.23 -13.38 -6.45
N LYS A 157 -7.94 -13.69 -6.64
CA LYS A 157 -7.22 -14.68 -5.83
C LYS A 157 -6.75 -14.04 -4.52
N VAL A 158 -7.60 -14.14 -3.49
CA VAL A 158 -7.38 -13.47 -2.19
C VAL A 158 -7.18 -14.41 -1.01
N ALA A 159 -6.82 -15.66 -1.27
CA ALA A 159 -6.53 -16.64 -0.21
C ALA A 159 -5.45 -16.13 0.77
N PHE A 160 -4.54 -15.27 0.32
CA PHE A 160 -3.53 -14.65 1.18
C PHE A 160 -4.14 -13.80 2.31
N LEU A 161 -5.31 -13.17 2.11
CA LEU A 161 -5.96 -12.38 3.17
C LEU A 161 -6.47 -13.29 4.30
N ASP A 162 -7.04 -14.44 3.96
CA ASP A 162 -7.61 -15.35 4.95
C ASP A 162 -6.52 -15.92 5.87
N HIS A 163 -5.37 -16.29 5.29
CA HIS A 163 -4.26 -16.93 6.02
C HIS A 163 -3.38 -15.93 6.77
N ASN A 164 -3.30 -14.68 6.29
CA ASN A 164 -2.34 -13.69 6.79
C ASN A 164 -3.01 -12.43 7.36
N ALA A 165 -4.30 -12.46 7.71
CA ALA A 165 -5.05 -11.27 8.13
C ALA A 165 -4.32 -10.46 9.22
N ALA A 166 -3.85 -11.10 10.29
CA ALA A 166 -3.14 -10.42 11.37
C ALA A 166 -1.84 -9.75 10.92
N LEU A 167 -1.13 -10.38 9.97
CA LEU A 167 0.11 -9.85 9.43
C LEU A 167 -0.13 -8.72 8.43
N VAL A 168 -1.21 -8.82 7.65
CA VAL A 168 -1.70 -7.76 6.78
C VAL A 168 -2.07 -6.53 7.61
N GLU A 169 -2.87 -6.69 8.67
CA GLU A 169 -3.21 -5.60 9.60
C GLU A 169 -1.95 -4.95 10.16
N HIS A 170 -1.06 -5.76 10.73
CA HIS A 170 0.18 -5.26 11.33
C HIS A 170 1.02 -4.48 10.32
N SER A 171 1.21 -5.02 9.12
CA SER A 171 2.02 -4.38 8.07
C SER A 171 1.36 -3.10 7.57
N VAL A 172 0.05 -3.12 7.33
CA VAL A 172 -0.71 -1.94 6.92
C VAL A 172 -0.56 -0.82 7.95
N ASP A 173 -0.78 -1.10 9.23
CA ASP A 173 -0.64 -0.11 10.30
C ASP A 173 0.79 0.42 10.44
N ARG A 174 1.78 -0.47 10.35
CA ARG A 174 3.20 -0.11 10.44
C ARG A 174 3.61 0.83 9.33
N TYR A 175 3.30 0.50 8.08
CA TYR A 175 3.67 1.33 6.93
C TYR A 175 2.83 2.60 6.85
N ALA A 176 1.54 2.55 7.17
CA ALA A 176 0.71 3.74 7.24
C ALA A 176 1.24 4.74 8.28
N THR A 177 1.64 4.27 9.46
CA THR A 177 2.24 5.10 10.50
C THR A 177 3.56 5.73 10.03
N ARG A 178 4.41 4.97 9.34
CA ARG A 178 5.69 5.47 8.80
C ARG A 178 5.49 6.52 7.72
N ILE A 179 4.57 6.28 6.79
CA ILE A 179 4.24 7.20 5.70
C ILE A 179 3.63 8.47 6.28
N ALA A 180 2.61 8.36 7.14
CA ALA A 180 1.99 9.52 7.79
C ALA A 180 3.01 10.33 8.61
N ARG A 181 3.94 9.68 9.32
CA ARG A 181 5.01 10.39 10.05
C ARG A 181 5.97 11.11 9.11
N THR A 182 6.34 10.49 7.99
CA THR A 182 7.18 11.12 6.96
C THR A 182 6.48 12.35 6.38
N ILE A 183 5.20 12.21 6.07
CA ILE A 183 4.35 13.29 5.56
C ILE A 183 4.30 14.44 6.56
N ARG A 184 3.98 14.18 7.84
CA ARG A 184 3.93 15.23 8.87
C ARG A 184 5.26 15.93 9.10
N LYS A 185 6.38 15.22 8.97
CA LYS A 185 7.71 15.77 9.20
C LYS A 185 8.16 16.71 8.07
N HIS A 186 7.67 16.49 6.86
CA HIS A 186 8.22 17.12 5.65
C HIS A 186 7.19 17.77 4.74
N GLY A 187 5.91 17.74 5.10
CA GLY A 187 4.82 18.44 4.41
C GLY A 187 4.38 19.72 5.11
N MET A 188 5.25 20.29 5.96
CA MET A 188 5.15 21.64 6.53
C MET A 188 6.40 22.43 6.16
#